data_AF-A0A1V5M704-F1
#
_entry.id   AF-A0A1V5M704-F1
#
_cell.length_a   1.000
_cell.length_b   1.000
_cell.length_c   1.000
_cell.angle_alpha   90.00
_cell.angle_beta   90.00
_cell.angle_gamma   90.00
#
_symmetry.space_group_name_H-M   'P 1'
#
loop_
_entity.id
_entity.type
_entity.pdbx_description
1 polymer ?
#
loop_
_entity_poly.entity_id
_entity_poly.type
_entity_poly.pdbx_seq_one_letter_code
_entity_poly.pdbx_strand_id
1 'polypeptide(L)'
;MSKPLILLHQEALRRTHPVFDAAPAETKAIYVWDDAFFKDADYSLKRLVFVYETLCELPVDIIRGGTLETVLQLAPSLLYIPAANNPLLISLIDSIKKEVPAKIVEDEPFVTLQRKTEFRRFFQYWNKAEKTAFLLDGSEDA
;
A
#
# COMPACT_ATOMS: atom_id res chain seq x y z
N MET A 1 22.06 14.30 6.47
CA MET A 1 20.61 14.46 6.65
C MET A 1 19.94 13.23 6.06
N SER A 2 19.04 12.57 6.80
CA SER A 2 18.28 11.43 6.27
C SER A 2 17.27 11.91 5.22
N LYS A 3 17.13 11.12 4.16
CA LYS A 3 16.17 11.39 3.07
C LYS A 3 14.84 10.70 3.36
N PRO A 4 13.72 11.19 2.82
CA PRO A 4 12.47 10.44 2.87
C PRO A 4 12.59 9.15 2.05
N LEU A 5 11.74 8.18 2.34
CA LEU A 5 11.62 6.93 1.58
C LEU A 5 10.16 6.58 1.33
N ILE A 6 9.89 5.93 0.21
CA ILE A 6 8.61 5.23 -0.01
C ILE A 6 8.82 3.79 0.45
N LEU A 7 7.99 3.29 1.36
CA LEU A 7 7.96 1.89 1.76
C LEU A 7 6.75 1.22 1.09
N LEU A 8 7.00 0.46 0.03
CA LEU A 8 5.96 -0.30 -0.67
C LEU A 8 5.71 -1.64 0.01
N HIS A 9 4.49 -2.12 -0.13
CA HIS A 9 4.05 -3.45 0.29
C HIS A 9 3.19 -4.11 -0.81
N GLN A 10 2.88 -5.38 -0.63
CA GLN A 10 2.23 -6.24 -1.63
C GLN A 10 0.88 -5.74 -2.19
N GLU A 11 0.13 -4.91 -1.45
CA GLU A 11 -1.17 -4.39 -1.91
C GLU A 11 -1.03 -3.20 -2.86
N ALA A 12 0.18 -2.67 -3.04
CA ALA A 12 0.48 -1.47 -3.83
C ALA A 12 1.54 -1.73 -4.91
N LEU A 13 1.60 -2.95 -5.46
CA LEU A 13 2.57 -3.37 -6.47
C LEU A 13 2.24 -2.84 -7.88
N ARG A 14 2.15 -1.52 -8.03
CA ARG A 14 1.93 -0.87 -9.33
C ARG A 14 2.64 0.47 -9.42
N ARG A 15 3.16 0.81 -10.61
CA ARG A 15 3.90 2.07 -10.86
C ARG A 15 3.04 3.32 -10.71
N THR A 16 1.73 3.19 -10.91
CA THR A 16 0.75 4.29 -10.88
C THR A 16 0.10 4.48 -9.51
N HIS A 17 0.66 3.89 -8.45
CA HIS A 17 0.09 4.08 -7.12
C HIS A 17 0.29 5.54 -6.65
N PRO A 18 -0.72 6.22 -6.09
CA PRO A 18 -0.62 7.63 -5.68
C PRO A 18 0.53 7.95 -4.70
N VAL A 19 1.07 6.94 -4.02
CA VAL A 19 2.24 7.07 -3.13
C VAL A 19 3.47 7.67 -3.85
N PHE A 20 3.65 7.39 -5.15
CA PHE A 20 4.78 7.90 -5.91
C PHE A 20 4.65 9.39 -6.20
N ASP A 21 3.43 9.91 -6.36
CA ASP A 21 3.16 11.34 -6.55
C ASP A 21 3.09 12.11 -5.23
N ALA A 22 2.69 11.44 -4.14
CA ALA A 22 2.61 12.04 -2.81
C ALA A 22 3.98 12.31 -2.18
N ALA A 23 5.01 11.55 -2.58
CA ALA A 23 6.38 11.71 -2.13
C ALA A 23 7.12 12.78 -2.96
N PRO A 24 8.13 13.48 -2.39
CA PRO A 24 8.97 14.39 -3.16
C PRO A 24 9.60 13.71 -4.36
N ALA A 25 9.85 14.45 -5.43
CA ALA A 25 10.55 13.96 -6.60
C ALA A 25 11.89 13.29 -6.20
N GLU A 26 12.24 12.20 -6.89
CA GLU A 26 13.44 11.39 -6.63
C GLU A 26 13.47 10.66 -5.27
N THR A 27 12.36 10.62 -4.53
CA THR A 27 12.26 9.77 -3.34
C THR A 27 12.41 8.31 -3.74
N LYS A 28 13.38 7.62 -3.12
CA LYS A 28 13.60 6.20 -3.38
C LYS A 28 12.47 5.38 -2.80
N ALA A 29 12.01 4.40 -3.58
CA ALA A 29 11.10 3.38 -3.11
C ALA A 29 11.87 2.12 -2.73
N ILE A 30 11.49 1.54 -1.60
CA ILE A 30 12.03 0.28 -1.11
C ILE A 30 10.88 -0.73 -0.94
N TYR A 31 11.21 -2.00 -1.11
CA TYR A 31 10.37 -3.11 -0.70
C TYR A 31 11.18 -4.05 0.18
N VAL A 32 10.70 -4.33 1.39
CA VAL A 32 11.39 -5.27 2.28
C VAL A 32 10.86 -6.68 2.03
N TRP A 33 11.73 -7.57 1.56
CA TRP A 33 11.48 -9.00 1.45
C TRP A 33 11.61 -9.65 2.82
N ASP A 34 10.49 -9.71 3.53
CA ASP A 34 10.39 -10.19 4.90
C ASP A 34 9.84 -11.62 4.96
N ASP A 35 10.78 -12.58 5.07
CA ASP A 35 10.47 -14.00 5.11
C ASP A 35 9.57 -14.39 6.30
N ALA A 36 9.67 -13.68 7.43
CA ALA A 36 8.83 -13.93 8.60
C ALA A 36 7.40 -13.45 8.35
N PHE A 37 7.24 -12.24 7.82
CA PHE A 37 5.93 -11.72 7.41
C PHE A 37 5.24 -12.65 6.39
N PHE A 38 5.96 -13.11 5.37
CA PHE A 38 5.39 -14.01 4.36
C PHE A 38 4.92 -15.34 4.94
N LYS A 39 5.65 -15.86 5.93
CA LYS A 39 5.25 -17.07 6.65
C LYS A 39 4.00 -16.84 7.48
N ASP A 40 3.92 -15.73 8.21
CA ASP A 40 2.76 -15.38 9.03
C ASP A 40 1.51 -15.08 8.18
N ALA A 41 1.70 -14.56 6.97
CA ALA A 41 0.65 -14.30 6.00
C ALA A 41 0.27 -15.52 5.13
N ASP A 42 0.89 -16.68 5.36
CA ASP A 42 0.68 -17.95 4.64
C ASP A 42 0.86 -17.82 3.11
N TYR A 43 1.94 -17.18 2.68
CA TYR A 43 2.21 -16.98 1.26
C TYR A 43 2.74 -18.26 0.62
N SER A 44 1.97 -18.79 -0.35
CA SER A 44 2.45 -19.87 -1.21
C SER A 44 3.65 -19.42 -2.07
N LEU A 45 4.47 -20.40 -2.49
CA LEU A 45 5.58 -20.16 -3.41
C LEU A 45 5.13 -19.45 -4.69
N LYS A 46 3.98 -19.83 -5.26
CA LYS A 46 3.42 -19.19 -6.47
C LYS A 46 3.17 -17.70 -6.26
N ARG A 47 2.64 -17.33 -5.08
CA ARG A 47 2.40 -15.93 -4.73
C ARG A 47 3.71 -15.17 -4.55
N LEU A 48 4.71 -15.77 -3.92
CA LEU A 48 6.03 -15.15 -3.76
C LEU A 48 6.72 -14.91 -5.10
N VAL A 49 6.66 -15.87 -6.02
CA VAL A 49 7.18 -15.70 -7.40
C VAL A 49 6.50 -14.52 -8.09
N PHE A 50 5.16 -14.45 -8.05
CA PHE A 50 4.41 -13.33 -8.62
C PHE A 50 4.82 -11.98 -8.03
N VAL A 51 4.96 -11.88 -6.71
CA VAL A 51 5.40 -10.65 -6.03
C VAL A 51 6.81 -10.27 -6.49
N TYR A 52 7.74 -11.22 -6.54
CA TYR A 52 9.12 -10.97 -6.94
C TYR A 52 9.21 -10.49 -8.40
N GLU A 53 8.54 -11.17 -9.33
CA GLU A 53 8.50 -10.78 -10.75
C GLU A 53 7.92 -9.38 -10.91
N THR A 54 6.84 -9.06 -10.19
CA THR A 54 6.26 -7.71 -10.22
C THR A 54 7.25 -6.67 -9.69
N LEU A 55 7.97 -6.96 -8.60
CA LEU A 55 8.98 -6.04 -8.05
C LEU A 55 10.15 -5.80 -9.01
N CYS A 56 10.58 -6.80 -9.76
CA CYS A 56 11.61 -6.64 -10.80
C CYS A 56 11.19 -5.65 -11.89
N GLU A 57 9.89 -5.47 -12.11
CA GLU A 57 9.33 -4.49 -13.04
C GLU A 57 9.02 -3.13 -12.38
N LEU A 58 9.25 -2.95 -11.08
CA LEU A 58 9.02 -1.67 -10.39
C LEU A 58 10.36 -0.94 -10.12
N PRO A 59 10.38 0.41 -10.10
CA PRO A 59 11.57 1.18 -9.76
C PRO A 59 11.79 1.19 -8.24
N VAL A 60 12.05 0.01 -7.65
CA VAL A 60 12.13 -0.20 -6.21
C VAL A 60 13.39 -0.97 -5.84
N ASP A 61 14.02 -0.58 -4.73
CA ASP A 61 15.13 -1.34 -4.15
C ASP A 61 14.56 -2.47 -3.28
N ILE A 62 14.82 -3.73 -3.66
CA ILE A 62 14.39 -4.90 -2.88
C ILE A 62 15.45 -5.19 -1.81
N ILE A 63 15.06 -5.14 -0.54
CA ILE A 63 15.95 -5.38 0.60
C ILE A 63 15.45 -6.60 1.34
N ARG A 64 16.28 -7.61 1.55
CA ARG A 64 15.90 -8.79 2.34
C ARG A 64 16.15 -8.55 3.83
N GLY A 65 15.15 -8.79 4.67
CA GLY A 65 15.26 -8.61 6.12
C GLY A 65 13.91 -8.45 6.79
N GLY A 66 13.91 -8.20 8.10
CA GLY A 66 12.71 -7.82 8.83
C GLY A 66 12.33 -6.37 8.52
N THR A 67 11.04 -6.12 8.27
CA THR A 67 10.57 -4.82 7.75
C THR A 67 10.86 -3.69 8.73
N LEU A 68 10.55 -3.87 10.02
CA LEU A 68 10.77 -2.85 11.04
C LEU A 68 12.27 -2.58 11.24
N GLU A 69 13.07 -3.64 11.38
CA GLU A 69 14.51 -3.54 11.57
C GLU A 69 15.20 -2.83 10.41
N THR A 70 14.81 -3.17 9.17
CA THR A 70 15.34 -2.53 7.96
C THR A 70 15.00 -1.04 7.91
N VAL A 71 13.75 -0.69 8.23
CA VAL A 71 13.31 0.71 8.30
C VAL A 71 14.09 1.50 9.35
N LEU A 72 14.29 0.93 10.54
CA LEU A 72 15.07 1.56 11.61
C LEU A 72 16.54 1.76 11.23
N GLN A 73 17.14 0.78 10.55
CA GLN A 73 18.52 0.87 10.08
C GLN A 73 18.71 1.94 9.00
N LEU A 74 17.74 2.09 8.09
CA LEU A 74 17.78 3.12 7.05
C LEU A 74 17.52 4.52 7.60
N ALA A 75 16.87 4.61 8.77
CA ALA A 75 16.60 5.85 9.50
C ALA A 75 16.08 7.01 8.60
N PRO A 76 15.00 6.78 7.81
CA PRO A 76 14.47 7.81 6.91
C PRO A 76 13.94 9.00 7.71
N SER A 77 13.98 10.19 7.11
CA SER A 77 13.40 11.38 7.74
C SER A 77 11.86 11.36 7.77
N LEU A 78 11.25 10.69 6.79
CA LEU A 78 9.81 10.47 6.67
C LEU A 78 9.56 9.26 5.76
N LEU A 79 8.58 8.43 6.11
CA LEU A 79 8.07 7.37 5.25
C LEU A 79 6.81 7.79 4.52
N TYR A 80 6.70 7.37 3.26
CA TYR A 80 5.45 7.35 2.50
C TYR A 80 5.03 5.89 2.34
N ILE A 81 3.89 5.53 2.91
CA ILE A 81 3.41 4.15 2.95
C ILE A 81 2.02 4.11 2.31
N PRO A 82 1.74 3.23 1.35
CA PRO A 82 0.39 2.99 0.87
C PRO A 82 -0.55 2.60 2.02
N ALA A 83 -1.83 2.96 1.92
CA ALA A 83 -2.85 2.42 2.80
C ALA A 83 -3.02 0.90 2.54
N ALA A 84 -3.30 0.15 3.61
CA ALA A 84 -3.48 -1.29 3.53
C ALA A 84 -4.84 -1.69 4.12
N ASN A 85 -5.44 -2.74 3.56
CA ASN A 85 -6.65 -3.35 4.08
C ASN A 85 -6.37 -4.64 4.87
N ASN A 86 -5.22 -5.29 4.63
CA ASN A 86 -4.83 -6.50 5.34
C ASN A 86 -4.46 -6.20 6.82
N PRO A 87 -5.10 -6.87 7.81
CA PRO A 87 -4.81 -6.66 9.23
C PRO A 87 -3.35 -6.85 9.64
N LEU A 88 -2.63 -7.80 9.02
CA LEU A 88 -1.22 -8.03 9.28
C LEU A 88 -0.37 -6.84 8.81
N LEU A 89 -0.68 -6.30 7.63
CA LEU A 89 -0.02 -5.09 7.13
C LEU A 89 -0.35 -3.88 8.00
N ILE A 90 -1.62 -3.70 8.38
CA ILE A 90 -2.03 -2.60 9.27
C ILE A 90 -1.25 -2.66 10.59
N SER A 91 -1.14 -3.84 11.22
CA SER A 91 -0.36 -4.01 12.45
C SER A 91 1.13 -3.74 12.27
N LEU A 92 1.70 -4.10 11.12
CA LEU A 92 3.10 -3.83 10.80
C LEU A 92 3.34 -2.32 10.61
N ILE A 93 2.47 -1.66 9.85
CA ILE A 93 2.50 -0.22 9.60
C ILE A 93 2.35 0.56 10.92
N ASP A 94 1.44 0.14 11.79
CA ASP A 94 1.26 0.76 13.10
C ASP A 94 2.48 0.56 14.03
N SER A 95 3.21 -0.55 13.89
CA SER A 95 4.47 -0.76 14.61
C SER A 95 5.57 0.18 14.10
N ILE A 96 5.67 0.35 12.77
CA ILE A 96 6.62 1.28 12.14
C ILE A 96 6.35 2.72 12.55
N LYS A 97 5.07 3.15 12.55
CA LYS A 97 4.64 4.51 12.90
C LYS A 97 4.99 4.95 14.32
N LYS A 98 5.20 4.00 15.24
CA LYS A 98 5.63 4.31 16.60
C LYS A 98 7.08 4.79 16.66
N GLU A 99 7.90 4.34 15.71
CA GLU A 99 9.34 4.59 15.71
C GLU A 99 9.77 5.61 14.66
N VAL A 100 9.07 5.67 13.52
CA VAL A 100 9.44 6.50 12.38
C VAL A 100 8.24 7.32 11.90
N PRO A 101 8.39 8.64 11.67
CA PRO A 101 7.33 9.44 11.05
C PRO A 101 6.90 8.85 9.71
N ALA A 102 5.60 8.65 9.52
CA ALA A 102 5.06 8.10 8.29
C ALA A 102 3.78 8.82 7.86
N LYS A 103 3.66 9.04 6.55
CA LYS A 103 2.45 9.50 5.87
C LYS A 103 1.82 8.31 5.15
N ILE A 104 0.58 8.00 5.53
CA ILE A 104 -0.23 7.00 4.83
C ILE A 104 -0.85 7.66 3.60
N VAL A 105 -0.74 6.99 2.46
CA VAL A 105 -1.26 7.47 1.18
C VAL A 105 -2.35 6.51 0.72
N GLU A 106 -3.58 7.02 0.72
CA GLU A 106 -4.75 6.29 0.24
C GLU A 106 -4.63 5.97 -1.25
N ASP A 107 -5.21 4.84 -1.62
CA ASP A 107 -5.36 4.44 -3.02
C ASP A 107 -6.55 5.19 -3.68
N GLU A 108 -6.59 5.20 -5.00
CA GLU A 108 -7.73 5.69 -5.79
C GLU A 108 -8.91 4.72 -5.63
N PRO A 109 -10.04 5.15 -5.03
CA PRO A 109 -11.17 4.28 -4.85
C PRO A 109 -11.86 4.01 -6.20
N PHE A 110 -12.35 2.78 -6.38
CA PHE A 110 -13.13 2.43 -7.57
C PHE A 110 -14.42 3.27 -7.71
N VAL A 111 -15.07 3.60 -6.58
CA VAL A 111 -16.27 4.44 -6.53
C VAL A 111 -16.28 5.24 -5.23
N THR A 112 -16.68 6.52 -5.32
CA THR A 112 -17.00 7.37 -4.17
C THR A 112 -18.49 7.31 -3.86
N LEU A 113 -18.86 6.93 -2.63
CA LEU A 113 -20.25 6.87 -2.18
C LEU A 113 -20.54 7.99 -1.19
N GLN A 114 -21.55 8.83 -1.47
CA GLN A 114 -21.91 10.00 -0.65
C GLN A 114 -22.29 9.69 0.80
N ARG A 115 -22.73 8.46 1.11
CA ARG A 115 -23.13 8.07 2.47
C ARG A 115 -22.34 6.87 2.94
N LYS A 116 -21.79 7.00 4.16
CA LYS A 116 -21.25 5.91 4.97
C LYS A 116 -22.39 4.95 5.33
N THR A 117 -22.72 4.06 4.39
CA THR A 117 -23.75 3.04 4.55
C THR A 117 -23.04 1.71 4.75
N GLU A 118 -23.34 1.01 5.85
CA GLU A 118 -22.88 -0.36 6.00
C GLU A 118 -23.67 -1.27 5.05
N PHE A 119 -23.01 -1.78 4.01
CA PHE A 119 -23.60 -2.76 3.12
C PHE A 119 -23.29 -4.17 3.65
N ARG A 120 -24.33 -4.91 4.02
CA ARG A 120 -24.17 -6.31 4.48
C ARG A 120 -24.15 -7.31 3.32
N ARG A 121 -24.65 -6.90 2.16
CA ARG A 121 -24.76 -7.73 0.96
C ARG A 121 -24.23 -6.97 -0.25
N PHE A 122 -23.53 -7.68 -1.13
CA PHE A 122 -22.95 -7.09 -2.34
C PHE A 122 -23.98 -6.32 -3.18
N PHE A 123 -25.18 -6.88 -3.41
CA PHE A 123 -26.19 -6.20 -4.24
C PHE A 123 -26.62 -4.83 -3.68
N GLN A 124 -26.60 -4.65 -2.36
CA GLN A 124 -26.97 -3.37 -1.73
C GLN A 124 -25.91 -2.30 -1.98
N TYR A 125 -24.64 -2.72 -1.96
CA TYR A 125 -23.51 -1.89 -2.37
C TYR A 125 -23.60 -1.58 -3.87
N TRP A 126 -23.73 -2.63 -4.70
CA TRP A 126 -23.68 -2.52 -6.16
C TRP A 126 -24.79 -1.64 -6.72
N ASN A 127 -26.03 -1.76 -6.22
CA ASN A 127 -27.15 -0.92 -6.65
C ASN A 127 -26.91 0.59 -6.46
N LYS A 128 -25.97 0.97 -5.58
CA LYS A 128 -25.53 2.36 -5.43
C LYS A 128 -24.28 2.64 -6.26
N ALA A 129 -23.27 1.76 -6.16
CA ALA A 129 -21.99 1.95 -6.83
C ALA A 129 -22.08 1.94 -8.36
N GLU A 130 -22.95 1.11 -8.94
CA GLU A 130 -23.11 0.96 -10.40
C GLU A 130 -23.43 2.27 -11.11
N LYS A 131 -24.10 3.21 -10.42
CA LYS A 131 -24.50 4.49 -10.98
C LYS A 131 -23.31 5.37 -11.38
N THR A 132 -22.21 5.25 -10.64
CA THR A 132 -21.00 6.06 -10.84
C THR A 132 -19.79 5.24 -11.27
N ALA A 133 -19.83 3.90 -11.13
CA ALA A 133 -18.73 2.97 -11.44
C ALA A 133 -18.16 3.06 -12.87
N PHE A 134 -18.97 3.48 -13.85
CA PHE A 134 -18.54 3.61 -15.26
C PHE A 134 -18.44 5.06 -15.73
N LEU A 135 -18.65 6.03 -14.84
CA LEU A 135 -18.33 7.42 -15.13
C LEU A 135 -16.81 7.58 -15.04
N LEU A 136 -16.22 8.38 -15.93
CA LEU A 136 -14.81 8.78 -15.75
C LEU A 136 -14.66 9.38 -14.34
N ASP A 137 -13.73 8.82 -13.58
CA ASP A 137 -13.35 9.22 -12.22
C ASP A 137 -14.44 9.10 -11.13
N GLY A 138 -15.49 8.30 -11.36
CA GLY A 138 -16.47 7.99 -10.31
C GLY A 138 -17.18 9.23 -9.75
N SER A 139 -17.36 10.27 -10.57
CA SER A 139 -17.97 11.54 -10.16
C SER A 139 -19.33 11.33 -9.47
N GLU A 140 -19.53 12.07 -8.37
CA GLU A 140 -20.63 11.88 -7.42
C GLU A 140 -22.01 11.95 -8.09
N ASP A 141 -22.93 11.06 -7.69
CA ASP A 141 -24.36 11.12 -8.05
C ASP A 141 -24.92 12.54 -7.75
N ALA A 142 -25.49 13.21 -8.75
CA ALA A 142 -26.25 14.45 -8.55
C ALA A 142 -27.53 14.23 -7.72
#